data_AF-A0A0H3KW54-F1
#
_entry.id   AF-A0A0H3KW54-F1
#
_cell.length_a   1.000
_cell.length_b   1.000
_cell.length_c   1.000
_cell.angle_alpha   90.00
_cell.angle_beta   90.00
_cell.angle_gamma   90.00
#
_symmetry.space_group_name_H-M   'P 1'
#
loop_
_entity.id
_entity.type
_entity.pdbx_description
1 polymer ?
#
loop_
_entity_poly.entity_id
_entity_poly.type
_entity_poly.pdbx_seq_one_letter_code
_entity_poly.pdbx_strand_id
1 'polypeptide(L)'
;MSNQAKVSSNPFDIFVIGARKGFNIAINNLMPNVLMAYVIAEMLNLLGVMQIIGHVCAPLMGLFGLPGEAITVLLTAWLSSSAGTGVAISLLSKGQLDIGQITILAPAIFLMGSQLQYMGRLLGVADVPKKYWPLLMAVSILNAVIAMLIMRVIA
;
A
#
# COMPACT_ATOMS: atom_id res chain seq x y z
N MET A 1 -6.64 29.56 -23.39
CA MET A 1 -5.95 30.62 -22.63
C MET A 1 -5.12 29.96 -21.55
N SER A 2 -3.79 29.99 -21.67
CA SER A 2 -2.87 29.40 -20.71
C SER A 2 -2.90 30.21 -19.41
N ASN A 3 -3.48 29.66 -18.35
CA ASN A 3 -3.32 30.20 -17.00
C ASN A 3 -1.88 29.97 -16.55
N GLN A 4 -0.95 30.84 -16.94
CA GLN A 4 0.35 30.94 -16.28
C GLN A 4 0.10 31.57 -14.91
N ALA A 5 -0.11 30.72 -13.90
CA ALA A 5 -0.10 31.14 -12.52
C ALA A 5 1.23 31.87 -12.24
N LYS A 6 1.14 33.13 -11.83
CA LYS A 6 2.28 33.98 -11.49
C LYS A 6 3.14 33.23 -10.45
N VAL A 7 4.33 32.81 -10.84
CA VAL A 7 5.26 32.08 -9.95
C VAL A 7 5.71 33.08 -8.88
N SER A 8 5.19 32.96 -7.66
CA SER A 8 5.64 33.78 -6.52
C SER A 8 7.07 33.38 -6.16
N SER A 9 7.96 34.35 -6.06
CA SER A 9 9.35 34.16 -5.59
C SER A 9 9.46 34.16 -4.06
N ASN A 10 8.37 34.39 -3.34
CA ASN A 10 8.35 34.37 -1.88
C ASN A 10 8.18 32.92 -1.37
N PRO A 11 9.14 32.39 -0.58
CA PRO A 11 9.06 31.05 -0.01
C PRO A 11 7.78 30.78 0.79
N PHE A 12 7.23 31.77 1.50
CA PHE A 12 6.00 31.62 2.28
C PHE A 12 4.77 31.43 1.39
N ASP A 13 4.68 32.17 0.28
CA ASP A 13 3.59 32.00 -0.67
C ASP A 13 3.65 30.64 -1.36
N ILE A 14 4.85 30.20 -1.76
CA ILE A 14 5.07 28.87 -2.34
C ILE A 14 4.60 27.78 -1.36
N PHE A 15 4.97 27.90 -0.08
CA PHE A 15 4.54 26.99 0.97
C PHE A 15 3.02 26.95 1.11
N VAL A 16 2.35 28.12 1.25
CA VAL A 16 0.90 28.19 1.46
C VAL A 16 0.13 27.66 0.24
N ILE A 17 0.59 27.98 -0.98
CA ILE A 17 0.01 27.44 -2.22
C ILE A 17 0.17 25.92 -2.27
N GLY A 18 1.37 25.42 -1.95
CA GLY A 18 1.66 23.99 -1.85
C GLY A 18 0.77 23.28 -0.84
N ALA A 19 0.64 23.84 0.37
CA ALA A 19 -0.19 23.29 1.44
C ALA A 19 -1.67 23.23 1.03
N ARG A 20 -2.21 24.29 0.42
CA ARG A 20 -3.60 24.32 -0.06
C ARG A 20 -3.83 23.29 -1.17
N LYS A 21 -2.88 23.14 -2.10
CA LYS A 21 -2.95 22.13 -3.15
C LYS A 21 -2.89 20.72 -2.58
N GLY A 22 -1.99 20.47 -1.63
CA GLY A 22 -1.87 19.20 -0.92
C GLY A 22 -3.16 18.84 -0.18
N PHE A 23 -3.73 19.79 0.57
CA PHE A 23 -5.00 19.59 1.27
C PHE A 23 -6.15 19.25 0.32
N ASN A 24 -6.25 19.96 -0.81
CA ASN A 24 -7.27 19.70 -1.82
C ASN A 24 -7.13 18.28 -2.42
N ILE A 25 -5.91 17.85 -2.75
CA ILE A 25 -5.64 16.48 -3.22
C ILE A 25 -5.99 15.45 -2.14
N ALA A 26 -5.67 15.75 -0.88
CA ALA A 26 -5.94 14.85 0.24
C ALA A 26 -7.44 14.60 0.42
N ILE A 27 -8.26 15.66 0.47
CA ILE A 27 -9.71 15.55 0.70
C ILE A 27 -10.45 14.99 -0.52
N ASN A 28 -10.13 15.43 -1.73
CA ASN A 28 -10.94 15.10 -2.91
C ASN A 28 -10.55 13.80 -3.60
N ASN A 29 -9.34 13.28 -3.33
CA ASN A 29 -8.87 12.08 -4.02
C ASN A 29 -8.32 11.07 -3.02
N LEU A 30 -7.32 11.43 -2.22
CA LEU A 30 -6.62 10.48 -1.36
C LEU A 30 -7.56 9.83 -0.32
N MET A 31 -8.27 10.64 0.45
CA MET A 31 -9.11 10.19 1.56
C MET A 31 -10.28 9.30 1.10
N PRO A 32 -11.10 9.65 0.09
CA PRO A 32 -12.18 8.77 -0.36
C PRO A 32 -11.69 7.41 -0.83
N ASN A 33 -10.59 7.36 -1.59
CA ASN A 33 -10.07 6.11 -2.14
C ASN A 33 -9.44 5.23 -1.05
N VAL A 34 -8.73 5.83 -0.08
CA VAL A 34 -8.17 5.10 1.06
C VAL A 34 -9.29 4.53 1.94
N LEU A 35 -10.34 5.32 2.22
CA LEU A 35 -11.50 4.86 2.97
C LEU A 35 -12.24 3.72 2.25
N MET A 36 -12.48 3.86 0.95
CA MET A 36 -13.10 2.80 0.13
C MET A 36 -12.29 1.50 0.22
N ALA A 37 -10.97 1.55 0.01
CA ALA A 37 -10.11 0.37 0.08
C ALA A 37 -10.11 -0.26 1.48
N TYR A 38 -10.08 0.56 2.54
CA TYR A 38 -10.15 0.10 3.92
C TYR A 38 -11.48 -0.61 4.24
N VAL A 39 -12.61 -0.01 3.84
CA VAL A 39 -13.94 -0.60 4.06
C VAL A 39 -14.07 -1.92 3.30
N ILE A 40 -13.59 -2.02 2.05
CA ILE A 40 -13.60 -3.28 1.29
C ILE A 40 -12.76 -4.34 1.99
N ALA A 41 -11.55 -3.99 2.45
CA ALA A 41 -10.69 -4.92 3.18
C ALA A 41 -11.35 -5.42 4.46
N GLU A 42 -12.00 -4.53 5.22
CA GLU A 42 -12.72 -4.90 6.44
C GLU A 42 -13.94 -5.78 6.14
N MET A 43 -14.70 -5.49 5.08
CA MET A 43 -15.80 -6.35 4.64
C MET A 43 -15.31 -7.76 4.31
N LEU A 44 -14.20 -7.90 3.58
CA LEU A 44 -13.60 -9.20 3.26
C LEU A 44 -13.11 -9.95 4.51
N ASN A 45 -12.61 -9.22 5.51
CA ASN A 45 -12.23 -9.77 6.82
C ASN A 45 -13.44 -10.31 7.59
N LEU A 46 -14.54 -9.55 7.64
CA LEU A 46 -15.78 -9.97 8.31
C LEU A 46 -16.46 -11.14 7.60
N LEU A 47 -16.36 -11.21 6.27
CA LEU A 47 -16.90 -12.30 5.45
C LEU A 47 -16.10 -13.61 5.56
N GLY A 48 -14.98 -13.64 6.27
CA GLY A 48 -14.16 -14.84 6.40
C GLY A 48 -13.19 -15.11 5.23
N VAL A 49 -13.22 -14.25 4.20
CA VAL A 49 -12.43 -14.44 2.96
C VAL A 49 -10.94 -14.37 3.25
N MET A 50 -10.54 -13.42 4.10
CA MET A 50 -9.16 -13.22 4.50
C MET A 50 -8.57 -14.43 5.24
N GLN A 51 -9.38 -15.12 6.04
CA GLN A 51 -8.99 -16.31 6.80
C GLN A 51 -8.82 -17.53 5.88
N ILE A 52 -9.71 -17.69 4.89
CA ILE A 52 -9.59 -18.74 3.87
C ILE A 52 -8.30 -18.55 3.07
N ILE A 53 -8.03 -17.31 2.62
CA ILE A 53 -6.81 -16.99 1.89
C ILE A 53 -5.58 -17.21 2.78
N GLY A 54 -5.65 -16.84 4.06
CA GLY A 54 -4.62 -17.12 5.07
C GLY A 54 -4.25 -18.59 5.16
N HIS A 55 -5.25 -19.48 5.18
CA HIS A 55 -4.99 -20.91 5.29
C HIS A 55 -4.38 -21.50 4.01
N VAL A 56 -4.88 -21.07 2.84
CA VAL A 56 -4.35 -21.53 1.53
C VAL A 56 -2.94 -21.00 1.28
N CYS A 57 -2.65 -19.76 1.67
CA CYS A 57 -1.35 -19.12 1.49
C CYS A 57 -0.37 -19.38 2.65
N ALA A 58 -0.78 -20.10 3.71
CA ALA A 58 0.08 -20.46 4.84
C ALA A 58 1.42 -21.10 4.42
N PRO A 59 1.48 -22.10 3.51
CA PRO A 59 2.77 -22.67 3.09
C PRO A 59 3.66 -21.66 2.37
N LEU A 60 3.09 -20.70 1.63
CA LEU A 60 3.84 -19.63 0.99
C LEU A 60 4.37 -18.63 2.02
N MET A 61 3.57 -18.25 3.02
CA MET A 61 4.01 -17.36 4.11
C MET A 61 5.08 -18.00 4.98
N GLY A 62 5.04 -19.32 5.16
CA GLY A 62 6.10 -20.06 5.85
C GLY A 62 7.49 -19.92 5.22
N LEU A 63 7.56 -19.71 3.89
CA LEU A 63 8.82 -19.42 3.18
C LEU A 63 9.43 -18.06 3.57
N PHE A 64 8.67 -17.20 4.22
CA PHE A 64 9.14 -15.91 4.72
C PHE A 64 9.30 -15.89 6.24
N GLY A 65 9.04 -17.02 6.93
CA GLY A 65 8.98 -17.07 8.40
C GLY A 65 7.74 -16.35 8.97
N LEU A 66 6.71 -16.16 8.14
CA LEU A 66 5.49 -15.45 8.49
C LEU A 66 4.34 -16.43 8.73
N PRO A 67 3.42 -16.10 9.66
CA PRO A 67 2.21 -16.88 9.86
C PRO A 67 1.23 -16.66 8.70
N GLY A 68 0.27 -17.56 8.52
CA GLY A 68 -0.68 -17.49 7.40
C GLY A 68 -1.49 -16.18 7.39
N GLU A 69 -1.78 -15.65 8.58
CA GLU A 69 -2.50 -14.40 8.81
C GLU A 69 -1.79 -13.18 8.22
N ALA A 70 -0.45 -13.24 8.05
CA ALA A 70 0.33 -12.15 7.47
C ALA A 70 -0.06 -11.86 6.00
N ILE A 71 -0.66 -12.81 5.28
CA ILE A 71 -1.12 -12.57 3.91
C ILE A 71 -2.17 -11.46 3.86
N THR A 72 -2.98 -11.32 4.92
CA THR A 72 -4.03 -10.30 5.00
C THR A 72 -3.44 -8.90 5.05
N VAL A 73 -2.24 -8.75 5.61
CA VAL A 73 -1.47 -7.50 5.58
C VAL A 73 -1.04 -7.17 4.15
N LEU A 74 -0.48 -8.14 3.43
CA LEU A 74 0.01 -7.95 2.05
C LEU A 74 -1.12 -7.65 1.06
N LEU A 75 -2.25 -8.36 1.16
CA LEU A 75 -3.43 -8.14 0.32
C LEU A 75 -4.07 -6.79 0.59
N THR A 76 -4.21 -6.43 1.86
CA THR A 76 -4.74 -5.12 2.24
C THR A 76 -3.79 -4.00 1.82
N ALA A 77 -2.47 -4.19 1.96
CA ALA A 77 -1.45 -3.25 1.51
C ALA A 77 -1.51 -3.01 -0.01
N TRP A 78 -1.69 -4.09 -0.78
CA TRP A 78 -1.83 -4.03 -2.24
C TRP A 78 -2.98 -3.11 -2.67
N LEU A 79 -4.11 -3.17 -1.95
CA LEU A 79 -5.24 -2.27 -2.13
C LEU A 79 -4.92 -0.86 -1.63
N SER A 80 -4.30 -0.75 -0.46
CA SER A 80 -3.96 0.51 0.22
C SER A 80 -2.86 0.30 1.27
N SER A 81 -1.74 1.00 1.12
CA SER A 81 -0.59 0.89 2.03
C SER A 81 -0.98 1.18 3.48
N SER A 82 -1.77 2.23 3.70
CA SER A 82 -2.20 2.63 5.06
C SER A 82 -3.15 1.61 5.69
N ALA A 83 -4.02 0.99 4.88
CA ALA A 83 -4.89 -0.08 5.36
C ALA A 83 -4.07 -1.32 5.73
N GLY A 84 -3.06 -1.68 4.92
CA GLY A 84 -2.14 -2.77 5.23
C GLY A 84 -1.40 -2.55 6.54
N THR A 85 -0.88 -1.34 6.77
CA THR A 85 -0.28 -0.97 8.07
C THR A 85 -1.28 -1.09 9.22
N GLY A 86 -2.53 -0.64 9.03
CA GLY A 86 -3.58 -0.79 10.05
C GLY A 86 -3.85 -2.25 10.42
N VAL A 87 -3.95 -3.14 9.42
CA VAL A 87 -4.11 -4.58 9.64
C VAL A 87 -2.90 -5.16 10.36
N ALA A 88 -1.68 -4.78 9.98
CA ALA A 88 -0.45 -5.24 10.63
C ALA A 88 -0.41 -4.89 12.12
N ILE A 89 -0.77 -3.64 12.47
CA ILE A 89 -0.85 -3.19 13.87
C ILE A 89 -1.97 -3.90 14.63
N SER A 90 -3.11 -4.16 13.99
CA SER A 90 -4.22 -4.91 14.58
C SER A 90 -3.81 -6.35 14.93
N LEU A 91 -3.12 -7.04 14.02
CA LEU A 91 -2.62 -8.40 14.24
C LEU A 91 -1.51 -8.45 15.31
N LEU A 92 -0.60 -7.46 15.31
CA LEU A 92 0.42 -7.30 16.36
C LEU A 92 -0.25 -7.13 17.74
N SER A 93 -1.27 -6.26 17.83
CA SER A 93 -1.99 -6.00 19.09
C SER A 93 -2.77 -7.21 19.60
N LYS A 94 -3.17 -8.12 18.69
CA LYS A 94 -3.82 -9.40 19.01
C LYS A 94 -2.83 -10.53 19.35
N GLY A 95 -1.52 -10.27 19.30
CA GLY A 95 -0.47 -11.28 19.49
C GLY A 95 -0.39 -12.31 18.36
N GLN A 96 -0.98 -12.02 17.20
CA GLN A 96 -0.95 -12.89 16.02
C GLN A 96 0.29 -12.64 15.15
N LEU A 97 0.91 -11.47 15.29
CA LEU A 97 2.21 -11.15 14.71
C LEU A 97 3.19 -10.74 15.80
N ASP A 98 4.46 -11.08 15.61
CA ASP A 98 5.59 -10.58 16.42
C ASP A 98 6.28 -9.38 15.75
N ILE A 99 7.04 -8.61 16.52
CA ILE A 99 7.83 -7.46 16.05
C ILE A 99 8.81 -7.88 14.94
N GLY A 100 9.42 -9.07 15.03
CA GLY A 100 10.28 -9.58 13.95
C GLY A 100 9.51 -9.77 12.63
N GLN A 101 8.28 -10.28 12.70
CA GLN A 101 7.42 -10.48 11.54
C GLN A 101 6.92 -9.16 10.94
N ILE A 102 6.65 -8.16 11.78
CA ILE A 102 6.34 -6.79 11.33
C ILE A 102 7.53 -6.18 10.59
N THR A 103 8.75 -6.43 11.08
CA THR A 103 9.99 -5.95 10.44
C THR A 103 10.17 -6.53 9.03
N ILE A 104 9.76 -7.80 8.82
CA ILE A 104 9.73 -8.43 7.49
C ILE A 104 8.66 -7.81 6.59
N LEU A 105 7.46 -7.56 7.13
CA LEU A 105 6.32 -7.03 6.39
C LEU A 105 6.46 -5.54 6.04
N ALA A 106 7.16 -4.75 6.86
CA ALA A 106 7.26 -3.30 6.71
C ALA A 106 7.73 -2.85 5.32
N PRO A 107 8.89 -3.30 4.78
CA PRO A 107 9.29 -2.90 3.43
C PRO A 107 8.34 -3.41 2.35
N ALA A 108 7.75 -4.60 2.54
CA ALA A 108 6.78 -5.15 1.59
C ALA A 108 5.57 -4.23 1.43
N ILE A 109 4.99 -3.75 2.54
CA ILE A 109 3.83 -2.83 2.54
C ILE A 109 4.09 -1.58 1.69
N PHE A 110 5.30 -1.03 1.74
CA PHE A 110 5.65 0.18 0.98
C PHE A 110 6.04 -0.12 -0.47
N LEU A 111 6.66 -1.27 -0.75
CA LEU A 111 7.08 -1.64 -2.10
C LEU A 111 5.92 -2.08 -2.99
N MET A 112 4.95 -2.84 -2.46
CA MET A 112 3.78 -3.31 -3.22
C MET A 112 2.49 -2.55 -2.91
N GLY A 113 2.57 -1.50 -2.10
CA GLY A 113 1.40 -0.83 -1.57
C GLY A 113 0.64 0.00 -2.60
N SER A 114 -0.69 0.09 -2.44
CA SER A 114 -1.58 0.99 -3.19
C SER A 114 -1.52 0.86 -4.72
N GLN A 115 -1.14 -0.32 -5.25
CA GLN A 115 -0.90 -0.50 -6.68
C GLN A 115 -2.14 -0.17 -7.54
N LEU A 116 -3.32 -0.63 -7.12
CA LEU A 116 -4.57 -0.34 -7.81
C LEU A 116 -4.86 1.16 -7.89
N GLN A 117 -4.54 1.91 -6.82
CA GLN A 117 -4.70 3.37 -6.80
C GLN A 117 -3.67 4.07 -7.70
N TYR A 118 -2.45 3.53 -7.79
CA TYR A 118 -1.38 4.07 -8.63
C TYR A 118 -1.58 3.83 -10.12
N MET A 119 -2.31 2.79 -10.53
CA MET A 119 -2.67 2.60 -11.94
C MET A 119 -3.36 3.83 -12.53
N GLY A 120 -4.37 4.35 -11.83
CA GLY A 120 -5.10 5.54 -12.30
C GLY A 120 -4.34 6.85 -12.09
N ARG A 121 -3.68 7.01 -10.94
CA ARG A 121 -3.08 8.30 -10.54
C ARG A 121 -1.66 8.54 -11.07
N LEU A 122 -0.89 7.49 -11.29
CA LEU A 122 0.50 7.57 -11.77
C LEU A 122 0.59 7.11 -13.22
N LEU A 123 0.27 5.84 -13.49
CA LEU A 123 0.46 5.26 -14.83
C LEU A 123 -0.44 5.92 -15.87
N GLY A 124 -1.70 6.23 -15.49
CA GLY A 124 -2.65 6.93 -16.34
C GLY A 124 -2.27 8.39 -16.63
N VAL A 125 -1.72 9.12 -15.64
CA VAL A 125 -1.32 10.53 -15.80
C VAL A 125 0.01 10.67 -16.55
N ALA A 126 0.92 9.70 -16.37
CA ALA A 126 2.20 9.65 -17.05
C ALA A 126 2.11 9.08 -18.49
N ASP A 127 0.90 8.82 -18.99
CA ASP A 127 0.62 8.28 -20.33
C ASP A 127 1.42 7.02 -20.67
N VAL A 128 1.62 6.16 -19.67
CA VAL A 128 2.35 4.90 -19.85
C VAL A 128 1.53 3.98 -20.74
N PRO A 129 2.10 3.35 -21.79
CA PRO A 129 1.37 2.41 -22.63
C PRO A 129 0.76 1.28 -21.79
N LYS A 130 -0.55 1.06 -21.91
CA LYS A 130 -1.31 0.08 -21.09
C LYS A 130 -0.73 -1.34 -21.11
N LYS A 131 -0.03 -1.71 -22.19
CA LYS A 131 0.70 -2.99 -22.29
C LYS A 131 1.74 -3.21 -21.18
N TYR A 132 2.32 -2.14 -20.64
CA TYR A 132 3.37 -2.21 -19.62
C TYR A 132 2.85 -2.13 -18.19
N TRP A 133 1.56 -1.81 -17.99
CA TRP A 133 1.01 -1.64 -16.63
C TRP A 133 1.12 -2.93 -15.81
N PRO A 134 0.74 -4.12 -16.32
CA PRO A 134 0.89 -5.35 -15.55
C PRO A 134 2.34 -5.67 -15.23
N LEU A 135 3.27 -5.37 -16.15
CA LEU A 135 4.71 -5.59 -15.94
C LEU A 135 5.24 -4.72 -14.80
N LEU A 136 4.95 -3.42 -14.83
CA LEU A 136 5.37 -2.48 -13.77
C LEU A 136 4.78 -2.89 -12.41
N MET A 137 3.54 -3.36 -12.41
CA MET A 137 2.90 -3.87 -11.20
C MET A 137 3.53 -5.18 -10.69
N ALA A 138 3.92 -6.08 -11.59
CA ALA A 138 4.59 -7.32 -11.21
C ALA A 138 5.98 -7.04 -10.60
N VAL A 139 6.72 -6.07 -11.14
CA VAL A 139 8.05 -5.67 -10.64
C VAL A 139 7.97 -5.20 -9.18
N SER A 140 6.97 -4.41 -8.80
CA SER A 140 6.83 -3.98 -7.40
C SER A 140 6.51 -5.14 -6.45
N ILE A 141 5.72 -6.12 -6.88
CA ILE A 141 5.45 -7.34 -6.09
C ILE A 141 6.74 -8.17 -5.95
N LEU A 142 7.50 -8.32 -7.03
CA LEU A 142 8.78 -9.02 -7.02
C LEU A 142 9.79 -8.36 -6.07
N ASN A 143 9.86 -7.02 -6.08
CA ASN A 143 10.69 -6.27 -5.13
C ASN A 143 10.24 -6.48 -3.68
N ALA A 144 8.93 -6.51 -3.42
CA ALA A 144 8.40 -6.81 -2.08
C ALA A 144 8.78 -8.22 -1.61
N VAL A 145 8.70 -9.23 -2.50
CA VAL A 145 9.12 -10.62 -2.21
C VAL A 145 10.61 -10.67 -1.88
N ILE A 146 11.46 -10.03 -2.68
CA ILE A 146 12.91 -9.97 -2.43
C ILE A 146 13.19 -9.28 -1.10
N ALA A 147 12.52 -8.16 -0.82
CA ALA A 147 12.69 -7.45 0.44
C ALA A 147 12.30 -8.31 1.64
N MET A 148 11.19 -9.06 1.57
CA MET A 148 10.82 -9.99 2.65
C MET A 148 11.85 -11.10 2.85
N LEU A 149 12.45 -11.64 1.78
CA LEU A 149 13.52 -12.64 1.90
C LEU A 149 14.78 -12.06 2.56
N ILE A 150 15.16 -10.85 2.18
CA ILE A 150 16.31 -10.15 2.79
C ILE A 150 16.02 -9.90 4.27
N MET A 151 14.85 -9.36 4.60
CA MET A 151 14.49 -9.09 5.99
C MET A 151 14.39 -10.37 6.82
N ARG A 152 13.96 -11.50 6.23
CA ARG A 152 13.96 -12.79 6.94
C ARG A 152 15.36 -13.21 7.42
N VAL A 153 16.41 -12.84 6.69
CA VAL A 153 17.80 -13.19 7.06
C VAL A 153 18.37 -12.21 8.08
N ILE A 154 17.88 -10.96 8.09
CA ILE A 154 18.44 -9.86 8.90
C ILE A 154 17.69 -9.64 10.22
N ALA A 155 16.37 -9.88 10.23
CA ALA A 155 15.48 -9.67 11.38
C ALA A 155 15.50 -10.86 12.34
#